data_AF-A0A401Z5R7-F1
#
_entry.id   AF-A0A401Z5R7-F1
#
_cell.length_a   1.000
_cell.length_b   1.000
_cell.length_c   1.000
_cell.angle_alpha   90.00
_cell.angle_beta   90.00
_cell.angle_gamma   90.00
#
_symmetry.space_group_name_H-M   'P 1'
#
loop_
_entity.id
_entity.type
_entity.pdbx_description
1 polymer ?
#
loop_
_entity_poly.entity_id
_entity_poly.type
_entity_poly.pdbx_seq_one_letter_code
_entity_poly.pdbx_strand_id
1 'polypeptide(L)' 'MATPLLLTRRLPIPAPTGRSLPLPEHRYDPLVGANVVADGRLLVEAADPATVANYTSTQDQGGVRRKDDPK' A
#
# COMPACT_ATOMS: atom_id res chain seq x y z
N MET A 1 -5.48 26.13 9.78
CA MET A 1 -5.50 24.78 10.38
C MET A 1 -5.25 24.92 11.88
N ALA A 2 -6.09 24.33 12.73
CA ALA A 2 -6.03 24.51 14.18
C ALA A 2 -5.10 23.46 14.82
N THR A 3 -4.18 23.89 15.71
CA THR A 3 -3.23 23.00 16.38
C THR A 3 -3.91 22.28 17.55
N PRO A 4 -3.88 20.94 17.62
CA PRO A 4 -4.47 20.21 18.73
C PRO A 4 -3.68 20.45 20.03
N LEU A 5 -4.41 20.66 21.13
CA LEU A 5 -3.86 20.82 22.48
C LEU A 5 -3.93 19.48 23.22
N LEU A 6 -2.83 19.07 23.85
CA LEU A 6 -2.84 18.00 24.86
C LEU A 6 -2.73 18.66 26.23
N LEU A 7 -3.86 18.75 26.95
CA LEU A 7 -4.12 19.18 28.34
C LEU A 7 -3.36 20.40 28.91
N THR A 8 -2.06 20.58 28.65
CA THR A 8 -1.24 21.72 29.08
C THR A 8 -0.24 22.22 28.02
N ARG A 9 -0.07 21.52 26.89
CA ARG A 9 0.88 21.93 25.85
C ARG A 9 0.33 21.76 24.44
N ARG A 10 0.75 22.68 23.57
CA ARG A 10 0.57 22.55 22.13
C ARG A 10 1.39 21.36 21.65
N LEU A 11 0.74 20.42 20.98
CA LEU A 11 1.47 19.40 20.25
C LEU A 11 2.21 20.06 19.08
N PRO A 12 3.43 19.60 18.74
CA PRO A 12 4.02 19.92 17.45
C PRO A 12 2.99 19.62 16.36
N ILE A 13 2.82 20.53 15.41
CA ILE A 13 2.03 20.23 14.22
C ILE A 13 2.66 18.96 13.63
N PRO A 14 1.90 17.85 13.49
CA PRO A 14 2.44 16.68 12.83
C PRO A 14 2.94 17.15 11.47
N ALA A 15 4.23 16.94 11.21
CA ALA A 15 4.81 17.26 9.92
C ALA A 15 3.91 16.64 8.86
N PRO A 16 3.57 17.35 7.76
CA PRO A 16 2.77 16.77 6.69
C PRO A 16 3.41 15.43 6.35
N THR A 17 2.68 14.35 6.63
CA THR A 17 3.17 12.99 6.41
C THR A 17 3.53 12.93 4.94
N GLY A 18 4.82 12.64 4.73
CA GLY A 18 5.55 13.02 3.54
C GLY A 18 4.79 12.67 2.26
N ARG A 19 4.90 13.59 1.31
CA ARG A 19 4.62 13.42 -0.11
C ARG A 19 4.75 11.93 -0.50
N SER A 20 3.61 11.28 -0.76
CA SER A 20 3.57 9.89 -1.19
C SER A 20 4.58 9.70 -2.31
N LEU A 21 5.60 8.88 -2.08
CA LEU A 21 6.58 8.57 -3.11
C LEU A 21 5.84 7.85 -4.26
N PRO A 22 6.26 8.06 -5.52
CA PRO A 22 5.68 7.32 -6.62
C PRO A 22 5.92 5.82 -6.40
N LEU A 23 4.97 5.00 -6.87
CA LEU A 23 5.15 3.56 -6.85
C LEU A 23 6.41 3.18 -7.66
N PRO A 24 7.20 2.20 -7.19
CA PRO A 24 8.23 1.58 -8.00
C PRO A 24 7.64 1.01 -9.29
N GLU A 25 8.47 0.86 -10.31
CA GLU A 25 8.10 0.10 -11.51
C GLU A 25 7.72 -1.33 -11.11
N HIS A 26 6.55 -1.77 -11.58
CA HIS A 26 5.97 -3.05 -11.21
C HIS A 26 5.21 -3.64 -12.38
N ARG A 27 5.02 -4.96 -12.33
CA ARG A 27 4.19 -5.72 -13.27
C ARG A 27 3.31 -6.68 -12.50
N TYR A 28 2.19 -7.06 -13.10
CA TYR A 28 1.37 -8.13 -12.58
C TYR A 28 2.02 -9.49 -12.90
N ASP A 29 2.22 -10.33 -11.88
CA ASP A 29 2.67 -11.71 -12.01
C ASP A 29 1.48 -12.67 -11.85
N PRO A 30 1.04 -13.36 -12.91
CA PRO A 30 -0.12 -14.25 -12.85
C PRO A 30 0.14 -15.55 -12.07
N LEU A 31 1.39 -15.94 -11.86
CA LEU A 31 1.72 -17.14 -11.06
C LEU A 31 1.53 -16.88 -9.56
N VAL A 32 1.85 -15.65 -9.14
CA VAL A 32 1.72 -15.21 -7.74
C VAL A 32 0.35 -14.57 -7.48
N GLY A 33 -0.31 -14.06 -8.52
CA GLY A 33 -1.58 -13.35 -8.40
C GLY A 33 -1.40 -11.94 -7.82
N ALA A 34 -0.22 -11.32 -7.98
CA ALA A 34 0.11 -10.06 -7.35
C ALA A 34 1.02 -9.18 -8.22
N ASN A 35 1.04 -7.88 -7.91
CA ASN A 35 1.99 -6.95 -8.49
C ASN A 35 3.36 -7.13 -7.81
N VAL A 36 4.39 -7.33 -8.64
CA VAL A 36 5.78 -7.52 -8.22
C VAL A 36 6.66 -6.44 -8.82
N VAL A 37 7.69 -6.03 -8.07
CA VAL A 37 8.72 -5.10 -8.56
C VAL A 37 9.86 -5.89 -9.24
N ALA A 38 10.78 -5.19 -9.90
CA ALA A 38 11.84 -5.82 -10.71
C ALA A 38 12.74 -6.82 -9.94
N ASP A 39 12.88 -6.64 -8.62
CA ASP A 39 13.64 -7.55 -7.75
C ASP A 39 12.86 -8.80 -7.32
N GLY A 40 11.59 -8.93 -7.76
CA GLY A 40 10.72 -10.06 -7.47
C GLY A 40 9.91 -9.94 -6.18
N ARG A 41 10.11 -8.90 -5.37
CA ARG A 41 9.29 -8.67 -4.16
C ARG A 41 7.89 -8.19 -4.52
N LEU A 42 6.95 -8.43 -3.60
CA LEU A 42 5.60 -7.92 -3.72
C LEU A 42 5.62 -6.38 -3.61
N LEU A 43 4.79 -5.72 -4.42
CA LEU A 43 4.67 -4.25 -4.40
C LEU A 43 4.31 -3.72 -3.00
N VAL A 44 3.52 -4.46 -2.23
CA VAL A 44 3.14 -4.11 -0.84
C VAL A 44 4.31 -4.12 0.14
N GLU A 45 5.38 -4.86 -0.16
CA GLU A 45 6.61 -4.90 0.65
C GLU A 45 7.63 -3.85 0.20
N ALA A 46 7.56 -3.43 -1.06
CA ALA A 46 8.53 -2.55 -1.69
C ALA A 46 8.13 -1.06 -1.70
N ALA A 47 6.88 -0.74 -1.38
CA ALA A 47 6.35 0.63 -1.42
C ALA A 47 5.72 1.05 -0.09
N ASP A 48 5.56 2.36 0.09
CA ASP A 48 4.90 2.92 1.27
C ASP A 48 3.44 2.43 1.37
N PRO A 49 2.98 1.94 2.53
CA PRO A 49 1.63 1.41 2.67
C PRO A 49 0.51 2.39 2.31
N ALA A 50 0.69 3.70 2.55
CA ALA A 50 -0.27 4.72 2.15
C ALA A 50 -0.30 4.90 0.64
N THR A 51 0.85 4.77 -0.04
CA THR A 51 0.91 4.77 -1.50
C THR A 51 0.22 3.53 -2.08
N VAL A 52 0.48 2.36 -1.51
CA VAL A 52 -0.12 1.09 -1.95
C VAL A 52 -1.62 1.05 -1.66
N ALA A 53 -2.09 1.60 -0.54
CA ALA A 53 -3.51 1.65 -0.22
C ALA A 53 -4.32 2.53 -1.20
N ASN A 54 -3.67 3.53 -1.81
CA ASN A 54 -4.28 4.39 -2.83
C ASN A 54 -4.10 3.86 -4.26
N TYR A 55 -3.39 2.74 -4.43
CA TYR A 55 -3.15 2.13 -5.73
C TYR A 55 -4.31 1.21 -6.11
N THR A 56 -4.94 1.47 -7.25
CA THR A 56 -6.19 0.81 -7.69
C THR A 56 -6.01 -0.17 -8.83
N SER A 57 -4.79 -0.34 -9.36
CA SER A 57 -4.60 -1.28 -10.47
C SER A 57 -4.66 -2.73 -9.97
N THR A 58 -5.32 -3.55 -10.78
CA THR A 58 -5.86 -4.86 -10.45
C THR A 58 -4.84 -5.74 -9.72
N GLN A 59 -5.06 -5.93 -8.42
CA GLN A 59 -4.64 -7.16 -7.76
C GLN A 59 -5.81 -8.13 -7.95
N ASP A 60 -5.61 -9.17 -8.76
CA ASP A 60 -6.60 -10.23 -8.84
C ASP A 60 -6.65 -10.95 -7.49
N GLN A 61 -7.69 -10.71 -6.70
CA GLN A 61 -7.94 -11.49 -5.49
C GLN A 61 -8.29 -12.95 -5.82
N GLY A 62 -8.54 -13.29 -7.09
CA GLY A 62 -8.89 -14.63 -7.57
C GLY A 62 -7.78 -15.68 -7.47
N GLY A 63 -6.53 -15.28 -7.18
CA GLY A 63 -5.44 -16.21 -6.89
C GLY A 63 -5.60 -16.96 -5.56
N VAL A 64 -6.37 -16.41 -4.61
CA VAL A 64 -6.75 -17.13 -3.38
C VAL A 64 -8.00 -17.95 -3.67
N ARG A 65 -7.84 -19.06 -4.41
CA ARG A 65 -8.84 -20.12 -4.34
C ARG A 65 -8.83 -20.65 -2.91
N ARG A 66 -9.90 -20.40 -2.16
CA ARG A 66 -10.15 -21.21 -0.97
C ARG A 66 -10.31 -22.64 -1.50
N LYS A 67 -9.83 -23.63 -0.74
CA LYS A 67 -9.92 -25.05 -1.13
C LYS A 67 -11.37 -25.54 -1.36
N ASP A 68 -12.35 -24.69 -1.07
CA ASP A 68 -13.77 -24.98 -1.06
C ASP A 68 -14.58 -24.27 -2.17
N ASP A 69 -13.94 -23.55 -3.12
CA ASP A 69 -14.70 -22.91 -4.21
C ASP A 69 -15.13 -23.96 -5.28
N PRO A 70 -16.45 -24.16 -5.50
CA PRO A 70 -16.94 -25.13 -6.47
C PRO A 70 -16.72 -24.64 -7.91
N LYS A 71 -16.54 -25.62 -8.80
CA LYS A 71 -16.18 -25.50 -10.22
C LYS A 71 -17.23 -24.80 -11.07
#